data_AF-M6W3A0-F1
#
_entry.id   AF-M6W3A0-F1
#
_cell.length_a   1.000
_cell.length_b   1.000
_cell.length_c   1.000
_cell.angle_alpha   90.00
_cell.angle_beta   90.00
_cell.angle_gamma   90.00
#
_symmetry.space_group_name_H-M   'P 1'
#
loop_
_entity.id
_entity.type
_entity.pdbx_description
1 polymer ?
#
loop_
_entity_poly.entity_id
_entity_poly.type
_entity_poly.pdbx_seq_one_letter_code
_entity_poly.pdbx_strand_id
1 'polypeptide(L)' 'MEERIKNLEYSNSLLIAILETLYPLFSKYLSTEQRTEVVQALTEAKGIQ' A
#
# COMPACT_ATOMS: atom_id res chain seq x y z
N MET A 1 0.61 -12.73 22.31
CA MET A 1 -0.29 -12.82 21.14
C MET A 1 -0.62 -11.43 20.63
N GLU A 2 -1.05 -10.51 21.50
CA GLU A 2 -1.26 -9.09 21.17
C GLU A 2 -0.03 -8.39 20.59
N GLU A 3 1.15 -8.59 21.16
CA GLU A 3 2.38 -7.94 20.67
C GLU A 3 2.73 -8.36 19.22
N ARG A 4 2.48 -9.63 18.88
CA ARG A 4 2.66 -10.13 17.51
C ARG A 4 1.67 -9.49 16.54
N ILE A 5 0.42 -9.26 16.98
CA ILE A 5 -0.61 -8.60 16.16
C ILE A 5 -0.24 -7.13 15.93
N LYS A 6 0.14 -6.40 16.99
CA LYS A 6 0.60 -5.00 16.88
C LYS A 6 1.79 -4.85 15.94
N ASN A 7 2.75 -5.76 16.02
CA ASN A 7 3.92 -5.74 15.12
C ASN A 7 3.55 -5.99 13.66
N LEU A 8 2.55 -6.84 13.40
CA LEU A 8 2.03 -7.09 12.06
C LEU A 8 1.26 -5.88 11.52
N GLU A 9 0.40 -5.28 12.33
CA GLU A 9 -0.34 -4.06 11.97
C GLU A 9 0.63 -2.91 11.66
N TYR A 10 1.63 -2.69 12.51
CA TYR A 10 2.67 -1.69 12.30
C TYR A 10 3.46 -1.95 11.00
N SER A 11 3.86 -3.20 10.75
CA SER A 11 4.60 -3.56 9.52
C SER A 11 3.75 -3.31 8.27
N ASN A 12 2.46 -3.62 8.32
CA ASN A 12 1.53 -3.35 7.23
C ASN A 12 1.36 -1.84 6.99
N SER A 13 1.18 -1.05 8.04
CA SER A 13 1.10 0.41 7.92
C SER A 13 2.38 1.01 7.33
N LEU A 14 3.55 0.50 7.71
CA LEU A 14 4.83 0.95 7.17
C LEU A 14 4.96 0.62 5.67
N LEU A 15 4.57 -0.59 5.26
CA LEU A 15 4.59 -0.99 3.85
C LEU A 15 3.67 -0.12 2.99
N ILE A 16 2.48 0.21 3.49
CA ILE A 16 1.54 1.12 2.83
C ILE A 16 2.17 2.51 2.66
N ALA A 17 2.75 3.06 3.74
CA ALA A 17 3.39 4.39 3.70
C ALA A 17 4.57 4.46 2.72
N ILE A 18 5.40 3.40 2.66
CA ILE A 18 6.49 3.29 1.69
C ILE A 18 5.93 3.28 0.27
N LEU A 19 4.93 2.46 0.01
CA LEU A 19 4.33 2.35 -1.33
C LEU A 19 3.71 3.67 -1.78
N GLU A 20 2.99 4.38 -0.90
CA GLU A 20 2.45 5.71 -1.21
C GLU A 20 3.52 6.74 -1.55
N THR A 21 4.62 6.72 -0.82
CA THR A 21 5.73 7.64 -1.03
C THR A 21 6.43 7.36 -2.37
N LEU A 22 6.61 6.08 -2.69
CA LEU A 22 7.36 5.67 -3.88
C LEU A 22 6.50 5.61 -5.14
N TYR A 23 5.20 5.32 -5.03
CA TYR A 23 4.31 5.14 -6.19
C TYR A 23 4.36 6.31 -7.18
N PRO A 24 4.28 7.59 -6.76
CA PRO A 24 4.40 8.72 -7.68
C PRO A 24 5.70 8.74 -8.49
N LEU A 25 6.80 8.17 -7.96
CA LEU A 25 8.10 8.16 -8.62
C LEU A 25 8.18 7.17 -9.79
N PHE A 26 7.42 6.06 -9.73
CA PHE A 26 7.45 5.01 -10.73
C PHE A 26 6.12 4.79 -11.48
N SER A 27 5.04 5.46 -11.10
CA SER A 27 3.71 5.34 -11.73
C SER A 27 3.72 5.62 -13.24
N LYS A 28 4.65 6.46 -13.71
CA LYS A 28 4.84 6.76 -15.14
C LYS A 28 5.41 5.58 -15.95
N TYR A 29 6.06 4.61 -15.30
CA TYR A 29 6.60 3.41 -15.94
C TYR A 29 5.59 2.25 -15.97
N LEU A 30 4.44 2.42 -15.32
CA LEU A 30 3.38 1.42 -15.28
C LEU A 30 2.39 1.63 -16.42
N SER A 31 1.84 0.51 -16.91
CA SER A 31 0.67 0.54 -17.79
C SER A 31 -0.55 1.11 -17.05
N THR A 32 -1.58 1.49 -17.79
CA THR A 32 -2.84 1.96 -17.17
C THR A 32 -3.47 0.88 -16.28
N GLU A 33 -3.43 -0.38 -16.70
CA GLU A 33 -3.93 -1.52 -15.91
C GLU A 33 -3.16 -1.68 -14.59
N GLN A 34 -1.82 -1.69 -14.66
CA GLN A 34 -0.95 -1.78 -13.48
C GLN A 34 -1.15 -0.61 -12.51
N ARG A 35 -1.39 0.60 -13.02
CA ARG A 35 -1.71 1.75 -12.17
C ARG A 35 -3.03 1.55 -11.43
N THR A 36 -4.05 1.04 -12.11
CA THR A 36 -5.36 0.74 -11.52
C THR A 36 -5.23 -0.30 -10.41
N GLU A 37 -4.51 -1.40 -10.67
CA GLU A 37 -4.25 -2.45 -9.68
C GLU A 37 -3.57 -1.90 -8.42
N VAL A 38 -2.53 -1.08 -8.58
CA VAL A 38 -1.81 -0.50 -7.43
C VAL A 38 -2.69 0.47 -6.63
N VAL A 39 -3.48 1.31 -7.31
CA VAL A 39 -4.40 2.24 -6.64
C VAL A 39 -5.51 1.47 -5.90
N GLN A 40 -6.03 0.41 -6.50
CA GLN A 40 -7.03 -0.45 -5.86
C GLN A 40 -6.46 -1.14 -4.62
N ALA A 41 -5.29 -1.77 -4.74
CA ALA A 41 -4.62 -2.41 -3.61
C ALA A 41 -4.32 -1.43 -2.46
N LEU A 42 -3.89 -0.20 -2.77
CA LEU A 42 -3.68 0.86 -1.78
C LEU A 42 -4.99 1.28 -1.10
N THR A 43 -6.08 1.38 -1.85
CA THR A 43 -7.41 1.74 -1.33
C THR A 43 -7.93 0.67 -0.37
N GLU A 44 -7.84 -0.60 -0.77
CA GLU A 44 -8.21 -1.76 0.04
C GLU A 44 -7.35 -1.86 1.31
N ALA A 45 -6.04 -1.67 1.19
CA ALA A 45 -5.12 -1.72 2.33
C ALA A 45 -5.35 -0.61 3.36
N LYS A 46 -5.89 0.54 2.94
CA LYS A 46 -6.27 1.65 3.83
C LYS A 46 -7.64 1.47 4.48
N GLY A 47 -8.43 0.49 4.03
CA GLY A 47 -9.83 0.34 4.47
C GLY A 47 -10.71 1.52 4.06
N ILE A 48 -10.35 2.25 2.99
CA ILE A 48 -11.19 3.33 2.44
C ILE A 48 -12.18 2.65 1.49
N GLN A 49 -13.42 2.46 1.94
CA GLN A 49 -14.55 2.03 1.10
C GLN A 49 -15.40 3.24 0.69
#